data_AF-A0A6V7W8X8-F1
#
_entry.id   AF-A0A6V7W8X8-F1
#
_cell.length_a   1.000
_cell.length_b   1.000
_cell.length_c   1.000
_cell.angle_alpha   90.00
_cell.angle_beta   90.00
_cell.angle_gamma   90.00
#
_symmetry.space_group_name_H-M   'P 1'
#
loop_
_entity.id
_entity.type
_entity.pdbx_description
1 polymer ?
#
loop_
_entity_poly.entity_id
_entity_poly.type
_entity_poly.pdbx_seq_one_letter_code
_entity_poly.pdbx_strand_id
1 'polypeptide(L)'
;MFDKLKKQNDQLLRGEPESDQTDQLNLCTACWTWRQLSEEYFPRLINELVCQSSDYCLSGWGTCNQRYRNFDVLQKVTVNGQDEWRPTTISAASCCDCKVKAGSQAHHLVVGGKN
;
A
#
# COMPACT_ATOMS: atom_id res chain seq x y z
N MET A 1 24.55 8.55 9.12
CA MET A 1 23.80 9.54 8.30
C MET A 1 22.43 9.03 7.84
N PHE A 2 22.10 7.73 7.99
CA PHE A 2 20.78 7.17 7.64
C PHE A 2 19.78 7.04 8.80
N ASP A 3 20.21 7.21 10.06
CA ASP A 3 19.33 7.17 11.26
C ASP A 3 18.38 8.38 11.42
N LYS A 4 18.34 9.29 10.42
CA LYS A 4 17.56 10.55 10.48
C LYS A 4 16.43 10.64 9.44
N LEU A 5 16.20 9.62 8.63
CA LEU A 5 14.88 9.46 8.03
C LEU A 5 13.99 8.91 9.14
N LYS A 6 13.38 9.81 9.92
CA LYS A 6 12.19 9.49 10.72
C LYS A 6 11.36 8.56 9.84
N LYS A 7 11.07 7.33 10.31
CA LYS A 7 9.97 6.57 9.73
C LYS A 7 8.82 7.56 9.63
N GLN A 8 8.48 7.97 8.42
CA GLN A 8 7.29 8.78 8.19
C GLN A 8 6.15 7.78 8.33
N ASN A 9 5.94 7.31 9.57
CA ASN A 9 4.80 6.53 10.00
C ASN A 9 3.63 7.49 10.05
N ASP A 10 3.27 8.00 8.88
CA ASP A 10 2.08 8.79 8.71
C ASP A 10 0.92 7.81 8.60
N GLN A 11 0.08 7.84 9.62
CA GLN A 11 -1.01 6.89 9.77
C GLN A 11 -2.27 7.51 9.21
N LEU A 12 -2.82 6.88 8.18
CA LEU A 12 -4.14 7.20 7.65
C LEU A 12 -5.15 6.41 8.47
N LEU A 13 -5.92 7.09 9.32
CA LEU A 13 -6.91 6.45 10.17
C LEU A 13 -8.26 6.37 9.46
N ARG A 14 -8.94 5.23 9.60
CA ARG A 14 -10.33 5.11 9.10
C ARG A 14 -11.22 6.18 9.73
N GLY A 15 -11.99 6.85 8.90
CA GLY A 15 -12.91 7.91 9.31
C GLY A 15 -12.30 9.30 9.37
N GLU A 16 -10.98 9.43 9.23
CA GLU A 16 -10.32 10.72 9.01
C GLU A 16 -10.41 11.12 7.53
N PRO A 17 -10.33 12.42 7.21
CA PRO A 17 -10.21 12.90 5.84
C PRO A 17 -9.06 12.22 5.10
N GLU A 18 -9.26 11.88 3.82
CA GLU A 18 -8.23 11.34 2.95
C GLU A 18 -7.09 12.34 2.74
N SER A 19 -7.45 13.63 2.61
CA SER A 19 -6.53 14.75 2.49
C SER A 19 -7.19 16.04 2.96
N ASP A 20 -6.39 17.08 3.23
CA ASP A 20 -6.87 18.42 3.56
C ASP A 20 -7.68 19.09 2.43
N GLN A 21 -7.72 18.48 1.23
CA GLN A 21 -8.36 19.04 0.04
C GLN A 21 -9.71 18.39 -0.28
N THR A 22 -10.12 17.37 0.48
CA THR A 22 -11.28 16.55 0.15
C THR A 22 -12.11 16.26 1.39
N ASP A 23 -13.44 16.31 1.26
CA ASP A 23 -14.38 15.82 2.28
C ASP A 23 -14.57 14.28 2.24
N GLN A 24 -13.66 13.56 1.59
CA GLN A 24 -13.68 12.11 1.50
C GLN A 24 -13.00 11.50 2.72
N LEU A 25 -13.57 10.40 3.24
CA LEU A 25 -13.04 9.73 4.42
C LEU A 25 -12.32 8.44 4.06
N ASN A 26 -11.25 8.15 4.78
CA ASN A 26 -10.56 6.87 4.69
C ASN A 26 -11.47 5.73 5.14
N LEU A 27 -11.66 4.71 4.30
CA LEU A 27 -12.43 3.51 4.66
C LEU A 27 -11.63 2.47 5.44
N CYS A 28 -10.31 2.52 5.32
CA CYS A 28 -9.37 1.58 5.93
C CYS A 28 -8.28 2.35 6.65
N THR A 29 -7.79 1.79 7.76
CA THR A 29 -6.59 2.28 8.42
C THR A 29 -5.36 1.77 7.68
N ALA A 30 -4.43 2.66 7.37
CA ALA A 30 -3.19 2.35 6.69
C ALA A 30 -2.02 3.19 7.22
N CYS A 31 -0.80 2.79 6.89
CA CYS A 31 0.41 3.50 7.29
C CYS A 31 1.36 3.60 6.11
N TRP A 32 1.84 4.81 5.86
CA TRP A 32 2.99 5.02 5.00
C TRP A 32 4.24 4.50 5.71
N THR A 33 5.04 3.71 5.00
CA THR A 33 6.29 3.17 5.50
C THR A 33 7.32 3.11 4.40
N TRP A 34 8.58 3.23 4.79
CA TRP A 34 9.71 3.04 3.89
C TRP A 34 10.28 1.64 4.06
N ARG A 35 10.33 0.88 2.97
CA ARG A 35 11.06 -0.39 2.91
C ARG A 35 12.44 -0.14 2.33
N GLN A 36 13.47 -0.56 3.07
CA GLN A 36 14.84 -0.52 2.60
C GLN A 36 15.21 -1.87 1.96
N LEU A 37 15.52 -1.83 0.67
CA LEU A 37 16.08 -2.95 -0.07
C LEU A 37 17.57 -3.12 0.26
N SER A 38 18.08 -4.30 -0.05
CA SER A 38 19.50 -4.60 0.03
C SER A 38 20.33 -3.70 -0.92
N GLU A 39 21.65 -3.72 -0.77
CA GLU A 39 22.54 -2.77 -1.46
C GLU A 39 22.65 -3.03 -2.96
N GLU A 40 22.19 -4.20 -3.39
CA GLU A 40 22.13 -4.65 -4.77
C GLU A 40 20.93 -4.06 -5.52
N TYR A 41 20.07 -3.23 -4.92
CA TYR A 41 18.92 -2.64 -5.60
C TYR A 41 19.04 -1.12 -5.76
N PHE A 42 18.45 -0.59 -6.83
CA PHE A 42 18.26 0.84 -7.03
C PHE A 42 16.85 1.15 -7.60
N PRO A 43 16.07 2.07 -6.98
CA PRO A 43 16.35 2.74 -5.71
C PRO A 43 16.26 1.77 -4.53
N ARG A 44 17.03 2.04 -3.46
CA ARG A 44 17.01 1.21 -2.23
C ARG A 44 15.82 1.48 -1.33
N LEU A 45 15.23 2.67 -1.39
CA LEU A 45 14.09 3.04 -0.54
C LEU A 45 12.82 3.00 -1.37
N ILE A 46 11.89 2.17 -0.94
CA ILE A 46 10.57 2.00 -1.57
C ILE A 46 9.52 2.53 -0.61
N ASN A 47 8.65 3.41 -1.11
CA ASN A 47 7.51 3.88 -0.36
C ASN A 47 6.39 2.84 -0.43
N GLU A 48 5.88 2.42 0.72
CA GLU A 48 4.82 1.43 0.83
C GLU A 48 3.65 1.97 1.65
N LEU A 49 2.42 1.66 1.22
CA LEU A 49 1.22 1.91 2.01
C LEU A 49 0.70 0.57 2.53
N VAL A 50 0.84 0.35 3.84
CA VAL A 50 0.54 -0.92 4.49
C VAL A 50 -0.75 -0.81 5.30
N CYS A 51 -1.70 -1.72 5.09
CA CYS A 51 -2.96 -1.74 5.83
C CYS A 51 -2.75 -2.23 7.27
N GLN A 52 -3.58 -1.73 8.19
CA GLN A 52 -3.66 -2.33 9.51
C GLN A 52 -4.18 -3.77 9.41
N SER A 53 -3.55 -4.69 10.16
CA SER A 53 -3.93 -6.10 10.20
C SER A 53 -5.33 -6.29 10.77
N SER A 54 -6.13 -7.17 10.15
CA SER A 54 -7.50 -7.49 10.58
C SER A 54 -8.44 -6.29 10.66
N ASP A 55 -8.20 -5.27 9.83
CA ASP A 55 -9.05 -4.08 9.81
C ASP A 55 -10.36 -4.30 9.02
N TYR A 56 -11.42 -3.66 9.50
CA TYR A 56 -12.74 -3.68 8.86
C TYR A 56 -13.08 -2.30 8.30
N CYS A 57 -14.01 -2.27 7.37
CA CYS A 57 -14.53 -1.03 6.79
C CYS A 57 -16.05 -1.07 6.74
N LEU A 58 -16.66 0.10 6.50
CA LEU A 58 -18.12 0.27 6.42
C LEU A 58 -18.84 -0.35 7.62
N SER A 59 -18.37 -0.08 8.85
CA SER A 59 -18.97 -0.62 10.08
C SER A 59 -19.05 -2.15 10.15
N GLY A 60 -18.07 -2.87 9.61
CA GLY A 60 -17.97 -4.33 9.66
C GLY A 60 -18.55 -5.05 8.45
N TRP A 61 -19.13 -4.30 7.52
CA TRP A 61 -19.73 -4.82 6.29
C TRP A 61 -18.71 -5.14 5.19
N GLY A 62 -17.51 -4.59 5.32
CA GLY A 62 -16.39 -4.91 4.46
C GLY A 62 -15.10 -5.17 5.24
N THR A 63 -14.12 -5.69 4.50
CA THR A 63 -12.78 -6.00 5.02
C THR A 63 -11.74 -5.22 4.25
N CYS A 64 -10.76 -4.66 4.96
CA CYS A 64 -9.64 -3.97 4.36
C CYS A 64 -8.61 -4.98 3.84
N ASN A 65 -8.23 -4.86 2.58
CA ASN A 65 -7.34 -5.80 1.90
C ASN A 65 -6.12 -5.07 1.35
N GLN A 66 -4.93 -5.54 1.73
CA GLN A 66 -3.68 -5.06 1.15
C GLN A 66 -3.62 -5.37 -0.34
N ARG A 67 -3.23 -4.36 -1.12
CA ARG A 67 -2.85 -4.52 -2.51
C ARG A 67 -1.37 -4.31 -2.69
N TYR A 68 -0.84 -5.06 -3.64
CA TYR A 68 0.54 -5.01 -4.06
C TYR A 68 0.58 -4.60 -5.53
N ARG A 69 1.59 -3.80 -5.87
CA ARG A 69 1.91 -3.44 -7.25
C ARG A 69 3.34 -3.82 -7.55
N ASN A 70 3.58 -4.08 -8.83
CA ASN A 70 4.90 -4.35 -9.34
C ASN A 70 5.59 -3.04 -9.70
N PHE A 71 6.85 -2.92 -9.31
CA PHE A 71 7.71 -1.78 -9.59
C PHE A 71 8.97 -2.27 -10.27
N ASP A 72 9.36 -1.60 -11.35
CA ASP A 72 10.62 -1.86 -12.01
C ASP A 72 11.74 -1.14 -11.26
N VAL A 73 12.77 -1.91 -10.93
CA VAL A 73 13.97 -1.47 -10.24
C VAL A 73 15.19 -2.03 -10.93
N LEU A 74 16.37 -1.51 -10.61
CA LEU A 74 17.63 -2.09 -11.05
C LEU A 74 18.16 -3.00 -9.96
N GLN A 75 18.63 -4.18 -10.35
CA GLN A 75 19.40 -5.08 -9.48
C GLN A 75 20.83 -5.21 -10.01
N LYS A 76 21.79 -5.03 -9.12
CA LYS A 76 23.20 -5.27 -9.36
C LYS A 76 23.44 -6.77 -9.32
N VAL A 77 23.99 -7.31 -10.40
CA VAL A 77 24.37 -8.71 -10.54
C VAL A 77 25.82 -8.80 -10.96
N THR A 78 26.57 -9.74 -10.38
CA THR A 78 27.97 -9.96 -10.75
C THR A 78 28.05 -10.99 -11.87
N VAL A 79 28.62 -10.62 -13.01
CA VAL A 79 28.82 -11.45 -14.19
C VAL A 79 30.30 -11.45 -14.53
N ASN A 80 30.93 -12.63 -14.57
CA ASN A 80 32.37 -12.76 -14.85
C ASN A 80 33.27 -11.88 -13.94
N GLY A 81 32.86 -11.67 -12.69
CA GLY A 81 33.58 -10.83 -11.72
C GLY A 81 33.37 -9.32 -11.89
N GLN A 82 32.47 -8.89 -12.77
CA GLN A 82 32.09 -7.49 -12.98
C GLN A 82 30.63 -7.25 -12.60
N ASP A 83 30.36 -6.14 -11.94
CA ASP A 83 28.99 -5.79 -11.54
C ASP A 83 28.25 -5.08 -12.68
N GLU A 84 27.05 -5.58 -12.99
CA GLU A 84 26.14 -5.03 -13.98
C GLU A 84 24.80 -4.71 -13.34
N TRP A 85 24.20 -3.57 -13.68
CA TRP A 85 22.83 -3.24 -13.28
C TRP A 85 21.85 -3.77 -14.32
N ARG A 86 20.91 -4.61 -13.90
CA ARG A 86 19.87 -5.17 -14.77
C ARG A 86 18.48 -4.82 -14.26
N PRO A 87 17.53 -4.47 -15.14
CA PRO A 87 16.14 -4.29 -14.76
C PRO A 87 15.58 -5.56 -14.15
N THR A 88 14.82 -5.42 -13.07
CA THR A 88 14.04 -6.48 -12.43
C THR A 88 12.78 -5.86 -11.84
N THR A 89 11.85 -6.71 -11.43
CA THR A 89 10.57 -6.28 -10.87
C THR A 89 10.48 -6.72 -9.41
N ILE A 90 10.04 -5.81 -8.55
CA ILE A 90 9.70 -6.10 -7.16
C ILE A 90 8.21 -5.88 -6.94
N SER A 91 7.62 -6.59 -5.99
CA SER A 91 6.27 -6.31 -5.51
C SER A 91 6.34 -5.47 -4.23
N ALA A 92 5.52 -4.43 -4.14
CA ALA A 92 5.46 -3.55 -2.97
C ALA A 92 4.01 -3.20 -2.62
N ALA A 93 3.75 -3.04 -1.32
CA ALA A 93 2.43 -2.68 -0.79
C ALA A 93 2.06 -1.26 -1.21
N SER A 94 0.95 -1.08 -1.93
CA SER A 94 0.63 0.19 -2.59
C SER A 94 -0.68 0.83 -2.18
N CYS A 95 -1.68 0.04 -1.76
CA CYS A 95 -2.98 0.56 -1.34
C CYS A 95 -3.77 -0.42 -0.47
N CYS A 96 -4.82 0.10 0.18
CA CYS A 96 -5.78 -0.66 0.98
C CYS A 96 -7.18 -0.54 0.38
N ASP A 97 -7.76 -1.68 -0.02
CA ASP A 97 -9.11 -1.71 -0.57
C ASP A 97 -10.10 -2.15 0.49
N CYS A 98 -11.17 -1.37 0.69
CA CYS A 98 -12.36 -1.85 1.37
C CYS A 98 -13.16 -2.76 0.42
N LYS A 99 -13.33 -4.04 0.77
CA LYS A 99 -14.09 -5.00 -0.02
C LYS A 99 -15.32 -5.48 0.73
N VAL A 100 -16.47 -5.43 0.07
CA VAL A 100 -17.74 -5.99 0.56
C VAL A 100 -17.96 -7.37 -0.06
N LYS A 101 -18.46 -8.32 0.74
CA LYS A 101 -18.77 -9.67 0.27
C LYS A 101 -20.02 -9.64 -0.63
N ALA A 102 -19.94 -10.23 -1.82
CA ALA A 102 -21.10 -10.40 -2.69
C ALA A 102 -22.20 -11.23 -2.00
N GLY A 103 -23.47 -10.82 -2.14
CA GLY A 103 -24.62 -11.42 -1.44
C GLY A 103 -24.73 -11.10 0.05
N SER A 104 -23.81 -10.30 0.62
CA SER A 104 -24.04 -9.73 1.96
C SER A 104 -25.18 -8.72 1.92
N GLN A 105 -25.74 -8.35 3.08
CA GLN A 105 -26.80 -7.34 3.14
C GLN A 105 -26.32 -5.94 2.61
N ALA A 106 -25.01 -5.66 2.48
CA ALA A 106 -24.46 -4.43 1.89
C ALA A 106 -24.25 -4.54 0.37
N HIS A 107 -24.43 -5.73 -0.22
CA HIS A 107 -24.25 -5.96 -1.64
C HIS A 107 -25.01 -4.95 -2.51
N HIS A 108 -26.28 -4.69 -2.18
CA HIS A 108 -27.15 -3.78 -2.93
C HIS A 108 -26.70 -2.32 -2.86
N LEU A 109 -25.96 -1.92 -1.81
CA LEU A 109 -25.38 -0.59 -1.70
C LEU A 109 -24.16 -0.42 -2.63
N VAL A 110 -23.50 -1.52 -2.99
CA VAL A 110 -22.31 -1.51 -3.86
C VAL A 110 -22.68 -1.63 -5.33
N VAL A 111 -23.55 -2.58 -5.69
CA VAL A 111 -23.97 -2.76 -7.10
C VAL A 111 -25.00 -1.73 -7.53
N GLY A 112 -25.74 -1.17 -6.58
CA GLY A 112 -26.84 -0.26 -6.82
C GLY A 112 -28.06 -0.94 -7.45
N GLY A 113 -29.20 -0.28 -7.30
CA GLY A 113 -30.34 -0.37 -8.21
C GLY A 113 -30.68 1.07 -8.60
N LYS A 114 -30.87 1.35 -9.89
CA LYS A 114 -31.35 2.68 -10.30
C LYS A 114 -32.69 2.94 -9.61
N ASN A 115 -32.78 4.06 -8.89
CA ASN A 115 -34.05 4.77 -8.78
C ASN A 115 -34.33 5.46 -10.12
#